data_AF-A0A4R3HW83-F1
#
_entry.id   AF-A0A4R3HW83-F1
#
_cell.length_a   1.000
_cell.length_b   1.000
_cell.length_c   1.000
_cell.angle_alpha   90.00
_cell.angle_beta   90.00
_cell.angle_gamma   90.00
#
_symmetry.space_group_name_H-M   'P 1'
#
loop_
_entity.id
_entity.type
_entity.pdbx_description
1 polymer ?
#
loop_
_entity_poly.entity_id
_entity_poly.type
_entity_poly.pdbx_seq_one_letter_code
_entity_poly.pdbx_strand_id
1 'polypeptide(L)' 'MESMKAIIRGDGVNSSVEFSVEEVIARHHGKPWRELDEADRETEFKEYARGLFSRQTGLNADVDITLEPGTSSKTSI' A
#
# COMPACT_ATOMS: atom_id res chain seq x y z
N MET A 1 8.97 -12.28 4.18
CA MET A 1 7.73 -11.68 3.65
C MET A 1 8.10 -10.32 3.11
N GLU A 2 7.70 -10.01 1.89
CA GLU A 2 7.98 -8.72 1.26
C GLU A 2 6.98 -7.69 1.81
N SER A 3 7.51 -6.69 2.51
CA SER A 3 6.72 -5.54 2.98
C SER A 3 6.83 -4.38 2.00
N MET A 4 5.79 -3.56 1.96
CA MET A 4 5.73 -2.33 1.19
C MET A 4 5.35 -1.18 2.12
N LYS A 5 6.00 -0.04 1.93
CA LYS A 5 5.68 1.20 2.63
C LYS A 5 5.08 2.18 1.63
N ALA A 6 3.90 2.69 1.92
CA ALA A 6 3.29 3.76 1.15
C ALA A 6 3.45 5.07 1.92
N ILE A 7 4.09 6.05 1.30
CA ILE A 7 4.18 7.42 1.81
C ILE A 7 3.03 8.22 1.22
N ILE A 8 2.26 8.84 2.09
CA ILE A 8 1.01 9.51 1.77
C ILE A 8 1.16 10.99 2.07
N ARG A 9 1.01 11.83 1.05
CA ARG A 9 1.17 13.28 1.14
C ARG A 9 -0.02 13.98 0.50
N GLY A 10 -0.65 14.93 1.19
CA GLY A 10 -1.74 15.73 0.62
C GLY A 10 -2.44 16.59 1.67
N ASP A 11 -2.93 17.76 1.27
CA ASP A 11 -3.71 18.69 2.12
C ASP A 11 -3.15 18.93 3.54
N GLY A 12 -1.82 19.12 3.64
CA GLY A 12 -1.12 19.31 4.91
C GLY A 12 -0.89 18.03 5.74
N VAL A 13 -1.30 16.86 5.25
CA VAL A 13 -1.04 15.55 5.84
C VAL A 13 0.22 14.93 5.24
N ASN A 14 1.09 14.44 6.13
CA ASN A 14 2.24 13.61 5.78
C ASN A 14 2.22 12.39 6.71
N SER A 15 1.88 11.24 6.15
CA SER A 15 1.76 9.98 6.89
C SER A 15 2.35 8.84 6.07
N SER A 16 2.49 7.68 6.70
CA SER A 16 2.90 6.47 6.00
C SER A 16 2.15 5.27 6.55
N VAL A 17 1.82 4.34 5.66
CA VAL A 17 1.26 3.04 6.02
C VAL A 17 2.19 1.95 5.51
N GLU A 18 2.30 0.87 6.27
CA GLU A 18 3.07 -0.31 5.90
C GLU A 18 2.13 -1.51 5.81
N PHE A 19 2.32 -2.33 4.79
CA PHE A 19 1.52 -3.52 4.54
C PHE A 19 2.32 -4.57 3.79
N SER A 20 1.89 -5.82 3.90
CA SER A 20 2.52 -6.93 3.20
C SER A 20 1.92 -7.10 1.81
N VAL A 21 2.74 -7.50 0.84
CA VAL A 21 2.23 -7.82 -0.51
C VAL A 21 1.15 -8.91 -0.45
N GLU A 22 1.33 -9.90 0.42
CA GLU A 22 0.37 -10.98 0.64
C GLU A 22 -1.00 -10.49 1.13
N GLU A 23 -1.05 -9.43 1.93
CA GLU A 23 -2.31 -8.86 2.40
C GLU A 23 -3.11 -8.22 1.26
N VAL A 24 -2.40 -7.57 0.32
CA VAL A 24 -3.03 -6.95 -0.86
C VAL A 24 -3.53 -8.04 -1.80
N ILE A 25 -2.73 -9.09 -2.04
CA ILE A 25 -3.14 -10.26 -2.83
C ILE A 25 -4.37 -10.93 -2.22
N ALA A 26 -4.40 -11.11 -0.89
CA ALA A 26 -5.51 -11.76 -0.19
C ALA A 26 -6.82 -10.95 -0.25
N ARG A 27 -6.73 -9.62 -0.42
CA ARG A 27 -7.87 -8.71 -0.52
C ARG A 27 -8.28 -8.39 -1.96
N HIS A 28 -7.40 -8.66 -2.91
CA HIS A 28 -7.68 -8.47 -4.33
C HIS A 28 -8.77 -9.44 -4.77
N HIS A 29 -9.90 -8.88 -5.22
CA HIS A 29 -10.99 -9.63 -5.81
C HIS A 29 -11.12 -9.21 -7.27
N GLY A 30 -10.62 -10.04 -8.19
CA GLY A 30 -10.57 -9.68 -9.59
C GLY A 30 -9.81 -10.71 -10.42
N LYS A 31 -9.05 -10.23 -11.40
CA LYS A 31 -8.14 -11.08 -12.18
C LYS A 31 -7.11 -11.71 -11.23
N PRO A 32 -6.68 -12.94 -11.49
CA PRO A 32 -5.58 -13.53 -10.72
C PRO A 32 -4.38 -12.58 -10.69
N TRP A 33 -3.79 -12.39 -9.51
CA TRP A 33 -2.67 -11.45 -9.31
C TRP A 33 -1.52 -11.62 -10.31
N ARG A 34 -1.29 -12.88 -10.72
CA ARG A 34 -0.27 -13.26 -11.71
C ARG A 34 -0.55 -12.72 -13.12
N GLU A 35 -1.80 -12.43 -13.43
CA GLU A 35 -2.27 -11.89 -14.71
C GLU A 35 -2.37 -10.37 -14.71
N LEU A 36 -2.16 -9.71 -13.57
CA LEU A 36 -2.05 -8.26 -13.50
C LEU A 36 -0.68 -7.80 -13.99
N ASP A 37 -0.66 -6.78 -14.84
CA ASP A 37 0.55 -6.07 -15.23
C ASP A 37 1.08 -5.22 -14.06
N GLU A 38 2.32 -4.74 -14.18
CA GLU A 38 2.96 -3.96 -13.11
C GLU A 38 2.17 -2.70 -12.74
N ALA A 39 1.62 -1.99 -13.72
CA ALA A 39 0.80 -0.79 -13.50
C ALA A 39 -0.51 -1.10 -12.75
N ASP A 40 -1.15 -2.24 -13.05
CA ASP A 40 -2.36 -2.66 -12.35
C ASP A 40 -2.03 -3.06 -10.91
N ARG A 41 -0.94 -3.80 -10.69
CA ARG A 41 -0.47 -4.14 -9.35
C ARG A 41 -0.14 -2.90 -8.53
N GLU A 42 0.52 -1.91 -9.14
CA GLU A 42 0.80 -0.62 -8.51
C GLU A 42 -0.48 0.10 -8.08
N THR A 43 -1.50 0.06 -8.94
CA THR A 43 -2.82 0.64 -8.63
C THR A 43 -3.45 -0.05 -7.43
N GLU A 44 -3.43 -1.38 -7.38
CA GLU A 44 -3.96 -2.16 -6.24
C GLU A 44 -3.22 -1.81 -4.92
N PHE A 45 -1.90 -1.65 -4.97
CA PHE A 45 -1.12 -1.24 -3.80
C PHE A 45 -1.49 0.17 -3.31
N LYS A 46 -1.66 1.13 -4.23
CA LYS A 46 -2.05 2.51 -3.88
C LYS A 46 -3.46 2.56 -3.30
N GLU A 47 -4.42 1.85 -3.89
CA GLU A 47 -5.80 1.77 -3.39
C GLU A 47 -5.85 1.11 -2.01
N TYR A 48 -5.07 0.04 -1.79
CA TYR A 48 -4.94 -0.58 -0.47
C TYR A 48 -4.36 0.38 0.57
N ALA A 49 -3.27 1.09 0.22
CA ALA A 49 -2.65 2.09 1.08
C ALA A 49 -3.62 3.22 1.45
N ARG A 50 -4.38 3.73 0.47
CA ARG A 50 -5.40 4.75 0.67
C ARG A 50 -6.48 4.27 1.63
N GLY A 51 -6.95 3.04 1.46
CA GLY A 51 -7.93 2.41 2.35
C GLY A 51 -7.43 2.27 3.78
N LEU A 52 -6.16 1.87 3.98
CA LEU A 52 -5.55 1.81 5.30
C LEU A 52 -5.45 3.19 5.95
N PHE A 53 -4.97 4.18 5.20
CA PHE A 53 -4.84 5.55 5.70
C PHE A 53 -6.18 6.16 6.09
N SER A 54 -7.21 5.98 5.26
CA SER A 54 -8.57 6.43 5.56
C SER A 54 -9.11 5.82 6.84
N ARG A 55 -8.84 4.52 7.09
CA ARG A 55 -9.23 3.86 8.34
C ARG A 55 -8.45 4.35 9.56
N GLN A 56 -7.16 4.66 9.40
CA GLN A 56 -6.32 5.15 10.51
C GLN A 56 -6.64 6.59 10.90
N THR A 57 -6.94 7.45 9.93
CA THR A 57 -7.10 8.89 10.15
C THR A 57 -8.56 9.35 10.14
N GLY A 58 -9.47 8.54 9.60
CA GLY A 58 -10.86 8.94 9.31
C GLY A 58 -10.99 9.88 8.11
N LEU A 59 -9.90 10.18 7.40
CA LEU A 59 -9.88 11.15 6.30
C LEU A 59 -9.94 10.45 4.94
N ASN A 60 -10.87 10.88 4.10
CA ASN A 60 -10.91 10.53 2.68
C ASN A 60 -10.41 11.71 1.85
N ALA A 61 -9.13 12.04 2.00
CA ALA A 61 -8.49 13.11 1.26
C ALA A 61 -8.03 12.66 -0.14
N ASP A 62 -7.87 13.62 -1.04
CA ASP A 62 -7.10 13.43 -2.26
C ASP A 62 -5.62 13.52 -1.88
N VAL A 63 -4.92 12.40 -1.97
CA VAL A 63 -3.55 12.24 -1.47
C VAL A 63 -2.68 11.65 -2.56
N ASP A 64 -1.46 12.15 -2.67
CA ASP A 64 -0.40 11.53 -3.44
C ASP A 64 0.17 10.36 -2.65
N ILE A 65 0.30 9.21 -3.32
CA ILE A 65 0.80 7.96 -2.73
C ILE A 65 2.03 7.52 -3.50
N THR A 66 3.19 7.58 -2.83
CA THR A 66 4.45 7.03 -3.31
C THR A 66 4.67 5.67 -2.66
N LEU A 67 4.92 4.63 -3.45
CA LEU A 67 5.25 3.29 -2.95
C LEU A 67 6.76 3.13 -2.84
N GLU A 68 7.23 2.63 -1.71
CA GLU A 68 8.61 2.29 -1.45
C GLU A 68 8.70 0.82 -1.01
N PRO A 69 9.75 0.08 -1.41
CA PRO A 69 9.99 -1.24 -0.85
C PRO A 69 10.14 -1.09 0.68
N GLY A 70 9.34 -1.85 1.42
CA GLY A 70 9.39 -1.82 2.87
C GLY A 70 10.74 -2.36 3.33
N THR A 71 11.34 -1.73 4.34
CA THR A 71 12.48 -2.33 5.00
C THR A 71 11.98 -3.58 5.69
N SER A 72 12.21 -4.73 5.08
CA SER A 72 12.11 -6.00 5.78
C SER A 72 13.15 -5.93 6.89
N SER A 73 12.73 -5.57 8.10
CA SER A 73 13.56 -5.73 9.30
C SER A 73 13.81 -7.23 9.45
N LYS A 74 14.84 -7.69 8.75
CA LYS A 74 15.47 -8.97 8.96
C LYS A 74 16.16 -8.82 10.31
N THR A 75 15.40 -8.98 11.39
CA THR A 75 15.97 -9.25 12.71
C THR A 75 16.74 -10.55 12.53
N SER A 76 18.04 -10.43 12.29
CA SER A 76 19.00 -11.52 12.38
C SER A 76 18.85 -12.12 13.77
N ILE A 77 18.36 -13.36 13.84
CA ILE A 77 18.40 -14.20 15.04
C ILE A 77 19.54 -15.20 14.84
#